data_AF-A0A0V1G0X9-F1
#
_entry.id   AF-A0A0V1G0X9-F1
#
_cell.length_a   1.000
_cell.length_b   1.000
_cell.length_c   1.000
_cell.angle_alpha   90.00
_cell.angle_beta   90.00
_cell.angle_gamma   90.00
#
_symmetry.space_group_name_H-M   'P 1'
#
loop_
_entity.id
_entity.type
_entity.pdbx_description
1 polymer ?
#
loop_
_entity_poly.entity_id
_entity_poly.type
_entity_poly.pdbx_seq_one_letter_code
_entity_poly.pdbx_strand_id
1 'polypeptide(L)'
;MSIAENLAYQFAHGLLDFDRDIKSTGGSGKNRSKLEQFEHKRLNIESDTRRIINQILQGISKQHVEHRSRHLRMNSNIVLALKLAISHRIERNRFSGKTMLITGGAQGIGREVALLAAKEGAKVAIADWLVNEGEQICAQIRESGGQAIFILADVSSTRYCNRMIDTILKTYRTLDYAVNGATVLDAVYSGIPYDVNTQRDFLGHPIHNCTDIYWKNVIAVNVNGLFKSMRAELNQMLLNQQHTQSAIVNIGSVTTTNLLFSPAYMASQYALIGLTKSAVLDYADYGIRIYALNVEHYESIIARLYQFPETVTSSRSTCSTVDYAEIVLHLLSDNATSLPSGVYAADENCTLIL
;
A
#
# COMPACT_ATOMS: atom_id res chain seq x y z
N MET A 1 -9.94 -9.13 39.16
CA MET A 1 -9.47 -8.27 38.06
C MET A 1 -7.97 -8.43 37.97
N SER A 2 -7.47 -9.02 36.88
CA SER A 2 -6.02 -9.19 36.69
C SER A 2 -5.34 -7.82 36.60
N ILE A 3 -4.04 -7.75 36.92
CA ILE A 3 -3.25 -6.50 36.82
C ILE A 3 -3.40 -5.87 35.41
N ALA A 4 -3.50 -6.70 34.37
CA ALA A 4 -3.73 -6.28 33.00
C ALA A 4 -5.13 -5.67 32.77
N GLU A 5 -6.18 -6.19 33.42
CA GLU A 5 -7.53 -5.63 33.34
C GLU A 5 -7.63 -4.26 34.04
N ASN A 6 -6.91 -4.06 35.15
CA ASN A 6 -6.88 -2.76 35.84
C ASN A 6 -6.09 -1.72 35.02
N LEU A 7 -5.00 -2.13 34.37
CA LEU A 7 -4.20 -1.26 33.49
C LEU A 7 -4.96 -0.87 32.21
N ALA A 8 -5.65 -1.82 31.57
CA ALA A 8 -6.47 -1.53 30.39
C ALA A 8 -7.67 -0.62 30.74
N TYR A 9 -8.23 -0.77 31.94
CA TYR A 9 -9.30 0.10 32.44
C TYR A 9 -8.83 1.52 32.71
N GLN A 10 -7.66 1.70 33.35
CA GLN A 10 -7.06 3.02 33.55
C GLN A 10 -6.64 3.69 32.23
N PHE A 11 -6.19 2.90 31.24
CA PHE A 11 -5.87 3.37 29.90
C PHE A 11 -7.10 3.90 29.15
N ALA A 12 -8.21 3.15 29.17
CA ALA A 12 -9.46 3.56 28.52
C ALA A 12 -10.07 4.82 29.16
N HIS A 13 -10.01 4.94 30.49
CA HIS A 13 -10.45 6.16 31.18
C HIS A 13 -9.54 7.36 30.91
N GLY A 14 -8.21 7.15 30.85
CA GLY A 14 -7.27 8.22 30.51
C GLY A 14 -7.48 8.81 29.11
N LEU A 15 -7.84 7.98 28.12
CA LEU A 15 -8.18 8.42 26.76
C LEU A 15 -9.56 9.11 26.67
N LEU A 16 -10.52 8.68 27.48
CA LEU A 16 -11.86 9.30 27.54
C LEU A 16 -11.83 10.66 28.25
N ASP A 17 -11.02 10.79 29.31
CA ASP A 17 -10.78 12.07 29.98
C ASP A 17 -10.00 13.03 29.06
N PHE A 18 -9.05 12.52 28.26
CA PHE A 18 -8.33 13.27 27.23
C PHE A 18 -9.26 13.86 26.15
N ASP A 19 -10.20 13.06 25.63
CA ASP A 19 -11.17 13.52 24.62
C ASP A 19 -12.20 14.52 25.19
N ARG A 20 -12.50 14.44 26.50
CA ARG A 20 -13.31 15.43 27.22
C ARG A 20 -12.59 16.76 27.44
N ASP A 21 -11.31 16.72 27.79
CA ASP A 21 -10.51 17.93 28.07
C ASP A 21 -10.14 18.71 26.79
N ILE A 22 -10.00 18.03 25.65
CA ILE A 22 -9.85 18.69 24.34
C ILE A 22 -11.14 19.41 23.94
N LYS A 23 -12.30 18.79 24.18
CA LYS A 23 -13.60 19.39 23.87
C LYS A 23 -13.95 20.57 24.78
N SER A 24 -13.43 20.60 26.00
CA SER A 24 -13.70 21.67 26.98
C SER A 24 -12.82 22.92 26.80
N THR A 25 -11.70 22.84 26.06
CA THR A 25 -10.70 23.92 25.95
C THR A 25 -10.86 24.84 24.74
N GLY A 26 -11.96 24.73 23.99
CA GLY A 26 -12.51 25.79 23.13
C GLY A 26 -11.49 26.69 22.41
N GLY A 27 -10.82 26.16 21.39
CA GLY A 27 -10.35 26.87 20.18
C GLY A 27 -9.85 28.32 20.26
N SER A 28 -9.19 28.76 21.33
CA SER A 28 -8.60 30.11 21.38
C SER A 28 -7.14 30.08 21.85
N GLY A 29 -6.28 30.75 21.09
CA GLY A 29 -4.82 30.73 21.18
C GLY A 29 -4.18 31.37 22.42
N LYS A 30 -4.70 31.08 23.62
CA LYS A 30 -4.08 31.43 24.90
C LYS A 30 -3.90 30.18 25.75
N ASN A 31 -2.80 29.44 25.55
CA ASN A 31 -2.09 28.66 26.58
C ASN A 31 -1.01 27.75 25.97
N ARG A 32 0.07 28.35 25.45
CA ARG A 32 1.21 27.63 24.87
C ARG A 32 1.91 26.71 25.89
N SER A 33 1.98 27.13 27.16
CA SER A 33 2.57 26.33 28.26
C SER A 33 1.73 25.12 28.66
N LYS A 34 0.39 25.18 28.53
CA LYS A 34 -0.45 23.99 28.78
C LYS A 34 -0.29 22.99 27.64
N LEU A 35 -0.23 23.45 26.39
CA LEU A 35 -0.01 22.57 25.23
C LEU A 35 1.31 21.78 25.32
N GLU A 36 2.39 22.42 25.76
CA GLU A 36 3.68 21.76 26.00
C GLU A 36 3.62 20.76 27.17
N GLN A 37 2.92 21.09 28.25
CA GLN A 37 2.65 20.13 29.34
C GLN A 37 1.77 18.95 28.87
N PHE A 38 0.84 19.19 27.93
CA PHE A 38 -0.01 18.15 27.35
C PHE A 38 0.74 17.25 26.37
N GLU A 39 1.61 17.80 25.52
CA GLU A 39 2.54 17.04 24.66
C GLU A 39 3.47 16.15 25.49
N HIS A 40 4.03 16.68 26.57
CA HIS A 40 4.90 15.92 27.47
C HIS A 40 4.15 14.80 28.19
N LYS A 41 2.87 15.02 28.53
CA LYS A 41 1.98 14.01 29.11
C LYS A 41 1.60 12.93 28.08
N ARG A 42 1.37 13.31 26.82
CA ARG A 42 1.10 12.40 25.70
C ARG A 42 2.29 11.49 25.41
N LEU A 43 3.49 12.05 25.30
CA LEU A 43 4.73 11.30 25.09
C LEU A 43 5.03 10.33 26.24
N ASN A 44 4.73 10.72 27.48
CA ASN A 44 4.85 9.83 28.63
C ASN A 44 3.83 8.68 28.57
N ILE A 45 2.57 8.96 28.21
CA ILE A 45 1.54 7.92 28.01
C ILE A 45 1.92 6.98 26.86
N GLU A 46 2.43 7.48 25.74
CA GLU A 46 2.89 6.66 24.60
C GLU A 46 4.10 5.79 24.97
N SER A 47 5.07 6.34 25.70
CA SER A 47 6.25 5.62 26.19
C SER A 47 5.87 4.52 27.19
N ASP A 48 4.99 4.83 28.16
CA ASP A 48 4.47 3.85 29.11
C ASP A 48 3.61 2.79 28.41
N THR A 49 2.85 3.18 27.38
CA THR A 49 2.05 2.26 26.56
C THR A 49 2.94 1.28 25.80
N ARG A 50 4.03 1.75 25.17
CA ARG A 50 5.02 0.87 24.53
C ARG A 50 5.69 -0.07 25.54
N ARG A 51 6.02 0.43 26.74
CA ARG A 51 6.63 -0.39 27.82
C ARG A 51 5.67 -1.46 28.33
N ILE A 52 4.40 -1.13 28.55
CA ILE A 52 3.37 -2.03 29.05
C ILE A 52 2.98 -3.06 27.98
N ILE A 53 2.84 -2.66 26.71
CA ILE A 53 2.62 -3.58 25.59
C ILE A 53 3.78 -4.58 25.49
N ASN A 54 5.04 -4.11 25.60
CA ASN A 54 6.20 -5.00 25.59
C ASN A 54 6.23 -5.97 26.78
N GLN A 55 5.80 -5.55 27.98
CA GLN A 55 5.70 -6.43 29.16
C GLN A 55 4.55 -7.44 29.05
N ILE A 56 3.41 -7.05 28.47
CA ILE A 56 2.27 -7.95 28.24
C ILE A 56 2.61 -8.98 27.15
N LEU A 57 3.30 -8.57 26.09
CA LEU A 57 3.70 -9.44 24.97
C LEU A 57 4.80 -10.46 25.35
N GLN A 58 5.63 -10.18 26.37
CA GLN A 58 6.61 -11.14 26.88
C GLN A 58 5.97 -12.32 27.64
N GLY A 59 4.70 -12.23 28.04
CA GLY A 59 4.06 -13.22 28.93
C GLY A 59 2.91 -14.04 28.35
N ILE A 60 2.40 -13.75 27.14
CA ILE A 60 1.15 -14.36 26.66
C ILE A 60 1.40 -15.25 25.43
N SER A 61 1.12 -16.56 25.57
CA SER A 61 1.16 -17.50 24.44
C SER A 61 -0.03 -17.30 23.50
N LYS A 62 0.19 -17.57 22.20
CA LYS A 62 -0.75 -17.37 21.06
C LYS A 62 -2.17 -17.89 21.33
N GLN A 63 -2.32 -18.99 22.09
CA GLN A 63 -3.61 -19.60 22.42
C GLN A 63 -4.48 -18.78 23.40
N HIS A 64 -3.88 -17.95 24.26
CA HIS A 64 -4.63 -17.20 25.27
C HIS A 64 -5.39 -15.99 24.70
N VAL A 65 -4.90 -15.41 23.60
CA VAL A 65 -5.52 -14.24 22.95
C VAL A 65 -6.78 -14.64 22.18
N GLU A 66 -6.75 -15.77 21.47
CA GLU A 66 -7.89 -16.28 20.68
C GLU A 66 -9.08 -16.71 21.54
N HIS A 67 -8.83 -17.23 22.75
CA HIS A 67 -9.90 -17.68 23.64
C HIS A 67 -10.64 -16.51 24.32
N ARG A 68 -9.96 -15.38 24.60
CA ARG A 68 -10.55 -14.24 25.32
C ARG A 68 -11.23 -13.20 24.40
N SER A 69 -10.93 -13.17 23.10
CA SER A 69 -11.59 -12.27 22.15
C SER A 69 -13.07 -12.58 21.92
N ARG A 70 -13.53 -13.80 22.22
CA ARG A 70 -14.95 -14.21 22.08
C ARG A 70 -15.88 -13.62 23.14
N HIS A 71 -15.38 -12.99 24.20
CA HIS A 71 -16.21 -12.53 25.34
C HIS A 71 -16.14 -11.02 25.61
N LEU A 72 -15.33 -10.28 24.85
CA LEU A 72 -15.26 -8.83 24.96
C LEU A 72 -15.96 -8.22 23.73
N ARG A 73 -17.06 -7.49 23.96
CA ARG A 73 -17.61 -6.53 22.99
C ARG A 73 -16.62 -5.37 22.85
N MET A 74 -15.48 -5.60 22.20
CA MET A 74 -14.54 -4.57 21.80
C MET A 74 -14.81 -4.16 20.35
N ASN A 75 -14.67 -2.88 20.04
CA ASN A 75 -14.82 -2.34 18.69
C ASN A 75 -13.92 -3.10 17.71
N SER A 76 -14.48 -3.50 16.57
CA SER A 76 -13.83 -4.27 15.50
C SER A 76 -12.48 -3.68 15.08
N ASN A 77 -12.37 -2.35 15.11
CA ASN A 77 -11.17 -1.59 14.74
C ASN A 77 -10.00 -1.78 15.72
N ILE A 78 -10.27 -1.99 17.02
CA ILE A 78 -9.23 -2.20 18.04
C ILE A 78 -8.67 -3.62 17.93
N VAL A 79 -9.53 -4.60 17.61
CA VAL A 79 -9.09 -5.99 17.36
C VAL A 79 -8.27 -6.07 16.07
N LEU A 80 -8.64 -5.32 15.03
CA LEU A 80 -7.86 -5.22 13.79
C LEU A 80 -6.52 -4.52 14.03
N ALA A 81 -6.51 -3.39 14.76
CA ALA A 81 -5.29 -2.68 15.12
C ALA A 81 -4.33 -3.56 15.97
N LEU A 82 -4.87 -4.36 16.91
CA LEU A 82 -4.07 -5.32 17.68
C LEU A 82 -3.55 -6.48 16.81
N LYS A 83 -4.33 -6.97 15.83
CA LYS A 83 -3.87 -8.00 14.88
C LYS A 83 -2.78 -7.49 13.94
N LEU A 84 -2.88 -6.23 13.51
CA LEU A 84 -1.88 -5.54 12.70
C LEU A 84 -0.61 -5.29 13.52
N ALA A 85 -0.75 -4.79 14.75
CA ALA A 85 0.38 -4.57 15.68
C ALA A 85 1.11 -5.87 16.09
N ILE A 86 0.43 -7.01 16.08
CA ILE A 86 1.02 -8.34 16.34
C ILE A 86 1.57 -8.98 15.04
N SER A 87 1.19 -8.50 13.86
CA SER A 87 1.62 -9.02 12.55
C SER A 87 2.96 -8.47 12.03
N HIS A 88 3.66 -7.60 12.76
CA HIS A 88 5.03 -7.14 12.41
C HIS A 88 6.12 -8.22 12.58
N ARG A 89 5.77 -9.48 12.34
CA ARG A 89 6.76 -10.54 12.14
C ARG A 89 6.74 -10.86 10.67
N ILE A 90 7.87 -10.65 9.98
CA ILE A 90 8.18 -11.34 8.73
C ILE A 90 8.03 -12.84 9.04
N GLU A 91 6.87 -13.39 8.74
CA GLU A 91 6.61 -14.81 8.86
C GLU A 91 7.40 -15.48 7.75
N ARG A 92 8.49 -16.17 8.12
CA ARG A 92 9.29 -16.91 7.15
C ARG A 92 8.35 -17.84 6.37
N ASN A 93 8.44 -17.77 5.04
CA ASN A 93 7.77 -18.67 4.10
C ASN A 93 6.25 -18.44 3.86
N ARG A 94 5.66 -17.27 4.15
CA ARG A 94 4.25 -16.97 3.79
C ARG A 94 3.93 -17.22 2.32
N PHE A 95 4.89 -16.99 1.44
CA PHE A 95 4.74 -17.10 -0.01
C PHE A 95 5.58 -18.22 -0.62
N SER A 96 6.00 -19.20 0.20
CA SER A 96 6.85 -20.29 -0.28
C SER A 96 6.18 -21.07 -1.40
N GLY A 97 6.89 -21.20 -2.52
CA GLY A 97 6.42 -21.88 -3.73
C GLY A 97 5.45 -21.05 -4.58
N LYS A 98 5.05 -19.87 -4.13
CA LYS A 98 4.13 -18.96 -4.82
C LYS A 98 4.89 -18.00 -5.73
N THR A 99 4.24 -17.59 -6.81
CA THR A 99 4.80 -16.69 -7.81
C THR A 99 4.08 -15.35 -7.79
N MET A 100 4.85 -14.26 -7.70
CA MET A 100 4.34 -12.91 -7.60
C MET A 100 4.84 -12.04 -8.76
N LEU A 101 3.91 -11.47 -9.53
CA LEU A 101 4.20 -10.42 -10.51
C LEU A 101 4.09 -9.05 -9.84
N ILE A 102 5.07 -8.17 -10.06
CA ILE A 102 5.06 -6.80 -9.54
C ILE A 102 5.33 -5.86 -10.70
N THR A 103 4.31 -5.14 -11.16
CA THR A 103 4.49 -4.05 -12.12
C THR A 103 4.89 -2.76 -11.40
N GLY A 104 5.84 -2.00 -11.96
CA GLY A 104 6.43 -0.87 -11.24
C GLY A 104 7.38 -1.31 -10.12
N GLY A 105 7.94 -2.53 -10.22
CA GLY A 105 8.74 -3.14 -9.17
C GLY A 105 10.19 -2.66 -9.09
N ALA A 106 10.64 -1.75 -9.98
CA ALA A 106 12.02 -1.27 -9.97
C ALA A 106 12.29 -0.14 -8.95
N GLN A 107 11.25 0.44 -8.35
CA GLN A 107 11.38 1.57 -7.43
C GLN A 107 10.24 1.63 -6.40
N GLY A 108 10.36 2.53 -5.42
CA GLY A 108 9.30 2.86 -4.46
C GLY A 108 8.72 1.64 -3.72
N ILE A 109 7.39 1.62 -3.56
CA ILE A 109 6.65 0.54 -2.88
C ILE A 109 6.84 -0.80 -3.62
N GLY A 110 6.83 -0.80 -4.95
CA GLY A 110 7.00 -2.03 -5.75
C GLY A 110 8.34 -2.71 -5.48
N ARG A 111 9.43 -1.95 -5.35
CA ARG A 111 10.74 -2.45 -4.95
C ARG A 111 10.71 -3.10 -3.56
N GLU A 112 10.11 -2.43 -2.58
CA GLU A 112 10.03 -2.97 -1.21
C GLU A 112 9.18 -4.24 -1.14
N VAL A 113 8.06 -4.29 -1.88
CA VAL A 113 7.26 -5.51 -2.03
C VAL A 113 8.10 -6.64 -2.62
N ALA A 114 8.87 -6.38 -3.67
CA ALA A 114 9.72 -7.40 -4.31
C ALA A 114 10.75 -7.99 -3.33
N LEU A 115 11.43 -7.13 -2.59
CA LEU A 115 12.45 -7.53 -1.60
C LEU A 115 11.84 -8.31 -0.44
N LEU A 116 10.72 -7.85 0.12
CA LEU A 116 10.05 -8.52 1.24
C LEU A 116 9.38 -9.82 0.82
N ALA A 117 8.71 -9.86 -0.33
CA ALA A 117 8.09 -11.08 -0.87
C ALA A 117 9.13 -12.20 -1.07
N ALA A 118 10.29 -11.85 -1.63
CA ALA A 118 11.39 -12.80 -1.81
C ALA A 118 11.95 -13.33 -0.48
N LYS A 119 12.10 -12.46 0.53
CA LYS A 119 12.49 -12.87 1.90
C LYS A 119 11.49 -13.82 2.54
N GLU A 120 10.22 -13.75 2.11
CA GLU A 120 9.14 -14.62 2.57
C GLU A 120 8.89 -15.83 1.64
N GLY A 121 9.81 -16.10 0.71
CA GLY A 121 9.86 -17.32 -0.09
C GLY A 121 9.15 -17.25 -1.44
N ALA A 122 8.65 -16.08 -1.85
CA ALA A 122 8.05 -15.90 -3.16
C ALA A 122 9.09 -16.02 -4.30
N LYS A 123 8.64 -16.54 -5.44
CA LYS A 123 9.30 -16.36 -6.75
C LYS A 123 8.83 -15.05 -7.34
N VAL A 124 9.73 -14.08 -7.49
CA VAL A 124 9.36 -12.71 -7.85
C VAL A 124 9.63 -12.44 -9.34
N ALA A 125 8.64 -11.91 -10.04
CA ALA A 125 8.82 -11.35 -11.37
C ALA A 125 8.64 -9.83 -11.30
N ILE A 126 9.73 -9.08 -11.51
CA ILE A 126 9.71 -7.62 -11.57
C ILE A 126 9.44 -7.21 -13.00
N ALA A 127 8.35 -6.49 -13.22
CA ALA A 127 8.01 -5.94 -14.52
C ALA A 127 8.11 -4.41 -14.50
N ASP A 128 9.02 -3.87 -15.29
CA ASP A 128 9.31 -2.44 -15.30
C ASP A 128 9.97 -2.03 -16.62
N TRP A 129 10.02 -0.73 -16.90
CA TRP A 129 10.83 -0.19 -18.01
C TRP A 129 12.25 0.20 -17.58
N LEU A 130 12.50 0.31 -16.27
CA LEU A 130 13.77 0.70 -15.68
C LEU A 130 14.66 -0.54 -15.59
N VAL A 131 15.30 -0.87 -16.71
CA VAL A 131 16.03 -2.13 -16.87
C VAL A 131 17.14 -2.29 -15.83
N ASN A 132 17.95 -1.24 -15.62
CA ASN A 132 19.11 -1.34 -14.74
C ASN A 132 18.69 -1.50 -13.28
N GLU A 133 17.73 -0.70 -12.84
CA GLU A 133 17.20 -0.68 -11.48
C GLU A 133 16.49 -2.00 -11.16
N GLY A 134 15.66 -2.49 -12.09
CA GLY A 134 14.97 -3.77 -11.94
C GLY A 134 15.93 -4.97 -11.87
N GLU A 135 16.94 -5.02 -12.75
CA GLU A 135 17.96 -6.07 -12.73
C GLU A 135 18.81 -6.04 -11.46
N GLN A 136 19.15 -4.85 -10.95
CA GLN A 136 19.86 -4.70 -9.68
C GLN A 136 19.06 -5.29 -8.51
N ILE A 137 17.75 -5.04 -8.44
CA ILE A 137 16.89 -5.61 -7.39
C ILE A 137 16.81 -7.13 -7.56
N CYS A 138 16.64 -7.65 -8.78
CA CYS A 138 16.67 -9.10 -9.01
C CYS A 138 18.01 -9.73 -8.60
N ALA A 139 19.14 -9.06 -8.84
CA ALA A 139 20.45 -9.51 -8.38
C ALA A 139 20.52 -9.55 -6.84
N GLN A 140 20.10 -8.49 -6.15
CA GLN A 140 20.04 -8.44 -4.68
C GLN A 140 19.19 -9.58 -4.09
N ILE A 141 18.04 -9.87 -4.71
CA ILE A 141 17.18 -10.99 -4.31
C ILE A 141 17.91 -12.33 -4.47
N ARG A 142 18.56 -12.56 -5.61
CA ARG A 142 19.29 -13.81 -5.89
C ARG A 142 20.50 -13.99 -4.98
N GLU A 143 21.25 -12.93 -4.71
CA GLU A 143 22.38 -12.92 -3.77
C GLU A 143 21.94 -13.27 -2.34
N SER A 144 20.72 -12.88 -1.98
CA SER A 144 20.09 -13.23 -0.70
C SER A 144 19.47 -14.65 -0.69
N GLY A 145 19.65 -15.44 -1.75
CA GLY A 145 19.14 -16.80 -1.89
C GLY A 145 17.69 -16.92 -2.36
N GLY A 146 17.06 -15.80 -2.74
CA GLY A 146 15.71 -15.78 -3.30
C GLY A 146 15.66 -16.06 -4.80
N GLN A 147 14.47 -16.06 -5.37
CA GLN A 147 14.25 -16.23 -6.81
C GLN A 147 13.62 -14.98 -7.40
N ALA A 148 14.31 -14.37 -8.37
CA ALA A 148 13.77 -13.23 -9.10
C ALA A 148 14.19 -13.19 -10.57
N ILE A 149 13.25 -12.79 -11.43
CA ILE A 149 13.48 -12.42 -12.83
C ILE A 149 13.00 -11.01 -13.10
N PHE A 150 13.71 -10.31 -13.98
CA PHE A 150 13.30 -9.02 -14.52
C PHE A 150 12.62 -9.22 -15.88
N ILE A 151 11.58 -8.42 -16.15
CA ILE A 151 10.85 -8.41 -17.41
C ILE A 151 10.68 -6.96 -17.84
N LEU A 152 11.33 -6.58 -18.95
CA LEU A 152 11.08 -5.27 -19.57
C LEU A 152 9.60 -5.16 -19.95
N ALA A 153 8.89 -4.18 -19.40
CA ALA A 153 7.45 -4.02 -19.59
C ALA A 153 7.02 -2.55 -19.68
N ASP A 154 6.24 -2.23 -20.73
CA ASP A 154 5.39 -1.05 -20.80
C ASP A 154 3.94 -1.52 -20.64
N VAL A 155 3.34 -1.26 -19.47
CA VAL A 155 1.97 -1.68 -19.15
C VAL A 155 0.93 -1.04 -20.07
N SER A 156 1.23 0.11 -20.70
CA SER A 156 0.32 0.72 -21.68
C SER A 156 0.15 -0.14 -22.93
N SER A 157 0.99 -1.15 -23.15
CA SER A 157 0.97 -2.03 -24.30
C SER A 157 0.49 -3.43 -23.97
N THR A 158 -0.62 -3.86 -24.61
CA THR A 158 -1.17 -5.21 -24.45
C THR A 158 -0.16 -6.31 -24.79
N ARG A 159 0.72 -6.07 -25.77
CA ARG A 159 1.79 -7.01 -26.12
C ARG A 159 2.71 -7.28 -24.94
N TYR A 160 3.09 -6.24 -24.21
CA TYR A 160 3.96 -6.37 -23.04
C TYR A 160 3.22 -7.03 -21.87
N CYS A 161 1.95 -6.66 -21.61
CA CYS A 161 1.13 -7.33 -20.60
C CYS A 161 1.05 -8.85 -20.79
N ASN A 162 0.76 -9.30 -22.01
CA ASN A 162 0.72 -10.74 -22.30
C ASN A 162 2.09 -11.39 -22.16
N ARG A 163 3.16 -10.73 -22.62
CA ARG A 163 4.53 -11.25 -22.54
C ARG A 163 5.01 -11.42 -21.10
N MET A 164 4.58 -10.57 -20.17
CA MET A 164 4.90 -10.72 -18.74
C MET A 164 4.41 -12.08 -18.24
N ILE A 165 3.14 -12.40 -18.50
CA ILE A 165 2.52 -13.66 -18.13
C ILE A 165 3.22 -14.85 -18.81
N ASP A 166 3.47 -14.78 -20.13
CA ASP A 166 4.16 -15.85 -20.86
C ASP A 166 5.55 -16.16 -20.28
N THR A 167 6.29 -15.11 -19.90
CA THR A 167 7.64 -15.24 -19.34
C THR A 167 7.59 -15.87 -17.94
N ILE A 168 6.63 -15.45 -17.12
CA ILE A 168 6.36 -16.06 -15.81
C ILE A 168 6.01 -17.53 -15.95
N LEU A 169 5.10 -17.89 -16.86
CA LEU A 169 4.69 -19.28 -17.04
C LEU A 169 5.81 -20.17 -17.58
N LYS A 170 6.68 -19.63 -18.45
CA LYS A 170 7.87 -20.35 -18.90
C LYS A 170 8.85 -20.62 -17.76
N THR A 171 8.99 -19.68 -16.83
CA THR A 171 10.02 -19.73 -15.77
C THR A 171 9.53 -20.43 -14.50
N TYR A 172 8.35 -20.02 -14.01
CA TYR A 172 7.80 -20.39 -12.72
C TYR A 172 6.52 -21.24 -12.79
N ARG A 173 5.97 -21.42 -13.99
CA ARG A 173 4.80 -22.29 -14.31
C ARG A 173 3.44 -21.83 -13.81
N THR A 174 3.37 -20.86 -12.91
CA THR A 174 2.13 -20.34 -12.33
C THR A 174 2.25 -18.86 -12.06
N LEU A 175 1.12 -18.18 -11.90
CA LEU A 175 1.03 -16.84 -11.34
C LEU A 175 -0.01 -16.86 -10.20
N ASP A 176 0.43 -16.67 -8.96
CA ASP A 176 -0.44 -16.73 -7.79
C ASP A 176 -0.88 -15.33 -7.34
N TYR A 177 0.06 -14.37 -7.34
CA TYR A 177 -0.18 -13.02 -6.84
C TYR A 177 0.26 -11.95 -7.84
N ALA A 178 -0.47 -10.83 -7.88
CA ALA A 178 -0.05 -9.68 -8.66
C ALA A 178 -0.12 -8.39 -7.83
N VAL A 179 0.86 -7.51 -8.03
CA VAL A 179 0.88 -6.15 -7.50
C VAL A 179 0.99 -5.19 -8.66
N ASN A 180 -0.07 -4.42 -8.86
CA ASN A 180 -0.15 -3.40 -9.89
C ASN A 180 0.28 -2.04 -9.34
N GLY A 181 1.58 -1.74 -9.45
CA GLY A 181 2.18 -0.50 -8.97
C GLY A 181 2.72 0.43 -10.06
N ALA A 182 2.69 0.01 -11.33
CA ALA A 182 3.13 0.87 -12.44
C ALA A 182 2.17 2.05 -12.64
N THR A 183 2.65 3.26 -12.36
CA THR A 183 1.89 4.51 -12.45
C THR A 183 2.82 5.67 -12.78
N VAL A 184 2.27 6.72 -13.39
CA VAL A 184 2.96 7.98 -13.63
C VAL A 184 2.08 9.13 -13.11
N LEU A 185 2.70 10.08 -12.40
CA LEU A 185 1.98 11.27 -11.89
C LEU A 185 1.71 12.27 -13.01
N ASP A 186 2.70 12.46 -13.87
CA ASP A 186 2.62 13.25 -15.08
C ASP A 186 2.97 12.38 -16.30
N ALA A 187 2.99 12.95 -17.49
CA ALA A 187 3.40 12.22 -18.68
C ALA A 187 4.93 12.23 -18.87
N VAL A 188 5.70 12.58 -17.82
CA VAL A 188 7.15 12.40 -17.76
C VAL A 188 7.45 11.08 -17.08
N TYR A 189 8.18 10.27 -17.82
CA TYR A 189 8.44 8.89 -17.50
C TYR A 189 9.68 8.77 -16.61
N SER A 190 9.63 7.92 -15.58
CA SER A 190 10.79 7.64 -14.72
C SER A 190 12.01 7.22 -15.56
N GLY A 191 13.20 7.66 -15.16
CA GLY A 191 14.44 7.43 -15.91
C GLY A 191 14.70 8.48 -17.01
N ILE A 192 13.75 9.35 -17.33
CA ILE A 192 13.98 10.50 -18.22
C ILE A 192 14.38 11.72 -17.37
N PRO A 193 15.53 12.37 -17.66
CA PRO A 193 15.91 13.61 -16.98
C PRO A 193 14.84 14.67 -17.14
N TYR A 194 14.55 15.37 -16.04
CA TYR A 194 13.53 16.41 -16.03
C TYR A 194 14.03 17.70 -16.68
N ASP A 195 13.24 18.27 -17.58
CA ASP A 195 13.45 19.59 -18.17
C ASP A 195 12.12 20.28 -18.44
N VAL A 196 11.80 21.28 -17.61
CA VAL A 196 10.54 22.03 -17.68
C VAL A 196 10.30 22.69 -19.03
N ASN A 197 11.35 23.10 -19.75
CA ASN A 197 11.20 23.84 -21.00
C ASN A 197 10.80 22.92 -22.15
N THR A 198 11.31 21.68 -22.14
CA THR A 198 11.04 20.69 -23.18
C THR A 198 9.90 19.74 -22.82
N GLN A 199 9.54 19.65 -21.54
CA GLN A 199 8.53 18.72 -21.04
C GLN A 199 7.21 19.39 -20.62
N ARG A 200 7.07 20.71 -20.77
CA ARG A 200 5.88 21.47 -20.33
C ARG A 200 4.56 20.85 -20.76
N ASP A 201 4.49 20.35 -21.99
CA ASP A 201 3.28 19.75 -22.55
C ASP A 201 2.93 18.41 -21.91
N PHE A 202 3.86 17.74 -21.25
CA PHE A 202 3.65 16.48 -20.53
C PHE A 202 3.29 16.68 -19.06
N LEU A 203 3.27 17.92 -18.59
CA LEU A 203 3.03 18.25 -17.19
C LEU A 203 1.56 18.60 -16.93
N GLY A 204 1.16 18.40 -15.69
CA GLY A 204 -0.15 18.82 -15.22
C GLY A 204 -0.28 20.34 -15.07
N HIS A 205 -1.46 20.87 -15.39
CA HIS A 205 -1.85 22.29 -15.30
C HIS A 205 -3.29 22.41 -14.76
N PRO A 206 -3.83 23.61 -14.49
CA PRO A 206 -5.28 23.78 -14.43
C PRO A 206 -5.95 23.17 -15.68
N ILE A 207 -7.13 22.57 -15.53
CA ILE A 207 -7.77 21.75 -16.58
C ILE A 207 -7.78 22.42 -17.96
N HIS A 208 -8.07 23.72 -18.05
CA HIS A 208 -8.15 24.46 -19.32
C HIS A 208 -6.79 24.66 -20.03
N ASN A 209 -5.68 24.39 -19.34
CA ASN A 209 -4.31 24.52 -19.86
C ASN A 209 -3.60 23.17 -19.99
N CYS A 210 -4.23 22.06 -19.59
CA CYS A 210 -3.69 20.72 -19.82
C CYS A 210 -3.69 20.39 -21.31
N THR A 211 -2.67 19.68 -21.77
CA THR A 211 -2.59 19.23 -23.16
C THR A 211 -3.23 17.84 -23.33
N ASP A 212 -3.61 17.53 -24.57
CA ASP A 212 -4.09 16.19 -24.92
C ASP A 212 -3.01 15.11 -24.77
N ILE A 213 -1.73 15.46 -24.98
CA ILE A 213 -0.62 14.50 -24.85
C ILE A 213 -0.39 14.12 -23.38
N TYR A 214 -0.45 15.09 -22.47
CA TYR A 214 -0.44 14.84 -21.03
C TYR A 214 -1.56 13.88 -20.64
N TRP A 215 -2.81 14.20 -21.01
CA TRP A 215 -3.96 13.38 -20.70
C TRP A 215 -3.81 11.96 -21.26
N LYS A 216 -3.51 11.85 -22.55
CA LYS A 216 -3.39 10.57 -23.26
C LYS A 216 -2.36 9.66 -22.59
N ASN A 217 -1.19 10.19 -22.24
CA ASN A 217 -0.10 9.38 -21.71
C ASN A 217 -0.36 8.92 -20.27
N VAL A 218 -0.90 9.79 -19.40
CA VAL A 218 -1.27 9.40 -18.04
C VAL A 218 -2.36 8.33 -18.06
N ILE A 219 -3.40 8.50 -18.87
CA ILE A 219 -4.49 7.51 -19.01
C ILE A 219 -3.98 6.21 -19.65
N ALA A 220 -3.04 6.28 -20.60
CA ALA A 220 -2.46 5.11 -21.24
C ALA A 220 -1.74 4.19 -20.25
N VAL A 221 -1.05 4.75 -19.27
CA VAL A 221 -0.36 3.97 -18.24
C VAL A 221 -1.31 3.61 -17.09
N ASN A 222 -1.88 4.61 -16.42
CA ASN A 222 -2.53 4.41 -15.12
C ASN A 222 -3.90 3.72 -15.22
N VAL A 223 -4.63 3.93 -16.32
CA VAL A 223 -5.96 3.34 -16.52
C VAL A 223 -5.87 2.16 -17.46
N ASN A 224 -5.41 2.41 -18.70
CA ASN A 224 -5.34 1.37 -19.71
C ASN A 224 -4.30 0.31 -19.33
N GLY A 225 -3.17 0.70 -18.74
CA GLY A 225 -2.15 -0.24 -18.29
C GLY A 225 -2.64 -1.12 -17.15
N LEU A 226 -3.25 -0.53 -16.11
CA LEU A 226 -3.90 -1.28 -15.04
C LEU A 226 -4.93 -2.28 -15.58
N PHE A 227 -5.85 -1.82 -16.45
CA PHE A 227 -6.85 -2.69 -17.06
C PHE A 227 -6.21 -3.85 -17.85
N LYS A 228 -5.17 -3.57 -18.65
CA LYS A 228 -4.48 -4.58 -19.46
C LYS A 228 -3.70 -5.58 -18.60
N SER A 229 -3.05 -5.12 -17.52
CA SER A 229 -2.35 -5.98 -16.56
C SER A 229 -3.34 -6.90 -15.86
N MET A 230 -4.37 -6.35 -15.21
CA MET A 230 -5.39 -7.17 -14.54
C MET A 230 -6.04 -8.17 -15.49
N ARG A 231 -6.37 -7.77 -16.73
CA ARG A 231 -6.94 -8.69 -17.71
C ARG A 231 -6.00 -9.87 -18.03
N ALA A 232 -4.69 -9.61 -18.18
CA ALA A 232 -3.72 -10.67 -18.45
C ALA A 232 -3.50 -11.56 -17.23
N GLU A 233 -3.41 -10.96 -16.04
CA GLU A 233 -3.27 -11.64 -14.75
C GLU A 233 -4.46 -12.56 -14.45
N LEU A 234 -5.68 -12.03 -14.53
CA LEU A 234 -6.91 -12.74 -14.24
C LEU A 234 -7.17 -13.88 -15.22
N ASN A 235 -6.90 -13.67 -16.52
CA ASN A 235 -6.96 -14.73 -17.52
C ASN A 235 -6.07 -15.93 -17.14
N GLN A 236 -4.88 -15.67 -16.59
CA GLN A 236 -4.01 -16.75 -16.13
C GLN A 236 -4.45 -17.32 -14.78
N MET A 237 -4.83 -16.48 -13.81
CA MET A 237 -5.23 -16.93 -12.48
C MET A 237 -6.45 -17.86 -12.55
N LEU A 238 -7.41 -17.60 -13.44
CA LEU A 238 -8.56 -18.48 -13.68
C LEU A 238 -8.17 -19.89 -14.17
N LEU A 239 -7.00 -20.05 -14.79
CA LEU A 239 -6.49 -21.34 -15.25
C LEU A 239 -5.75 -22.11 -14.15
N ASN A 240 -5.46 -21.48 -13.02
CA ASN A 240 -4.76 -22.15 -11.92
C ASN A 240 -5.68 -23.19 -11.25
N GLN A 241 -5.11 -24.34 -10.90
CA GLN A 241 -5.83 -25.36 -10.13
C GLN A 241 -6.21 -24.88 -8.72
N GLN A 242 -5.44 -23.94 -8.16
CA GLN A 242 -5.64 -23.34 -6.82
C GLN A 242 -5.96 -21.83 -6.92
N HIS A 243 -6.77 -21.43 -7.90
CA HIS A 243 -7.11 -20.03 -8.15
C HIS A 243 -7.78 -19.32 -6.94
N THR A 244 -8.40 -20.07 -6.02
CA THR A 244 -8.95 -19.53 -4.76
C THR A 244 -7.89 -18.99 -3.79
N GLN A 245 -6.60 -19.25 -4.05
CA GLN A 245 -5.48 -18.67 -3.31
C GLN A 245 -4.85 -17.47 -4.01
N SER A 246 -5.36 -17.09 -5.18
CA SER A 246 -4.83 -15.96 -5.94
C SER A 246 -5.34 -14.63 -5.40
N ALA A 247 -4.45 -13.62 -5.45
CA ALA A 247 -4.82 -12.27 -5.07
C ALA A 247 -4.11 -11.18 -5.88
N ILE A 248 -4.78 -10.06 -6.09
CA ILE A 248 -4.27 -8.86 -6.75
C ILE A 248 -4.35 -7.67 -5.80
N VAL A 249 -3.30 -6.88 -5.71
CA VAL A 249 -3.33 -5.56 -5.06
C VAL A 249 -2.98 -4.49 -6.08
N ASN A 250 -3.92 -3.57 -6.31
CA ASN A 250 -3.74 -2.38 -7.12
C ASN A 250 -3.30 -1.22 -6.21
N ILE A 251 -2.11 -0.67 -6.45
CA ILE A 251 -1.60 0.45 -5.66
C ILE A 251 -2.21 1.74 -6.20
N GLY A 252 -3.15 2.29 -5.43
CA GLY A 252 -3.73 3.60 -5.68
C GLY A 252 -3.13 4.65 -4.77
N SER A 253 -3.68 5.86 -4.82
CA SER A 253 -3.26 6.96 -3.95
C SER A 253 -4.48 7.65 -3.34
N VAL A 254 -4.43 7.98 -2.04
CA VAL A 254 -5.50 8.77 -1.40
C VAL A 254 -5.49 10.23 -1.87
N THR A 255 -4.48 10.65 -2.63
CA THR A 255 -4.41 11.98 -3.28
C THR A 255 -5.53 12.24 -4.28
N THR A 256 -6.46 11.30 -4.46
CA THR A 256 -7.82 11.54 -4.98
C THR A 256 -8.50 12.78 -4.41
N THR A 257 -8.05 13.35 -3.28
CA THR A 257 -8.68 14.50 -2.64
C THR A 257 -7.96 15.85 -2.77
N ASN A 258 -6.64 15.94 -3.04
CA ASN A 258 -5.91 17.22 -2.89
C ASN A 258 -4.69 17.46 -3.82
N LEU A 259 -4.53 16.74 -4.93
CA LEU A 259 -3.37 16.98 -5.82
C LEU A 259 -3.62 18.14 -6.80
N LEU A 260 -2.97 19.28 -6.55
CA LEU A 260 -3.05 20.44 -7.43
C LEU A 260 -2.49 20.14 -8.83
N PHE A 261 -3.14 20.73 -9.83
CA PHE A 261 -2.74 20.72 -11.24
C PHE A 261 -2.56 19.33 -11.87
N SER A 262 -3.15 18.27 -11.30
CA SER A 262 -2.94 16.90 -11.80
C SER A 262 -4.23 16.21 -12.22
N PRO A 263 -5.06 16.80 -13.11
CA PRO A 263 -6.40 16.30 -13.37
C PRO A 263 -6.43 14.92 -14.03
N ALA A 264 -5.48 14.59 -14.91
CA ALA A 264 -5.42 13.26 -15.54
C ALA A 264 -5.04 12.19 -14.52
N TYR A 265 -4.10 12.49 -13.62
CA TYR A 265 -3.71 11.60 -12.54
C TYR A 265 -4.89 11.36 -11.59
N MET A 266 -5.56 12.43 -11.12
CA MET A 266 -6.74 12.31 -10.27
C MET A 266 -7.81 11.44 -10.92
N ALA A 267 -8.17 11.72 -12.18
CA ALA A 267 -9.13 10.90 -12.92
C ALA A 267 -8.70 9.42 -12.98
N SER A 268 -7.41 9.16 -13.19
CA SER A 268 -6.88 7.78 -13.24
C SER A 268 -6.98 7.04 -11.92
N GLN A 269 -6.81 7.71 -10.77
CA GLN A 269 -6.94 7.08 -9.46
C GLN A 269 -8.40 6.73 -9.12
N TYR A 270 -9.36 7.55 -9.54
CA TYR A 270 -10.78 7.19 -9.47
C TYR A 270 -11.14 6.03 -10.42
N ALA A 271 -10.53 5.98 -11.61
CA ALA A 271 -10.71 4.86 -12.52
C ALA A 271 -10.14 3.54 -11.95
N LEU A 272 -8.99 3.58 -11.26
CA LEU A 272 -8.43 2.42 -10.53
C LEU A 272 -9.41 1.87 -9.50
N ILE A 273 -10.05 2.75 -8.73
CA ILE A 273 -11.10 2.37 -7.76
C ILE A 273 -12.27 1.70 -8.47
N GLY A 274 -12.77 2.28 -9.56
CA GLY A 274 -13.88 1.73 -10.34
C GLY A 274 -13.56 0.36 -10.93
N LEU A 275 -12.40 0.23 -11.57
CA LEU A 275 -11.91 -1.02 -12.16
C LEU A 275 -11.75 -2.12 -11.10
N THR A 276 -11.19 -1.77 -9.93
CA THR A 276 -11.05 -2.71 -8.82
C THR A 276 -12.41 -3.19 -8.33
N LYS A 277 -13.37 -2.28 -8.09
CA LYS A 277 -14.72 -2.65 -7.64
C LYS A 277 -15.45 -3.55 -8.62
N SER A 278 -15.31 -3.31 -9.94
CA SER A 278 -15.86 -4.21 -10.97
C SER A 278 -15.25 -5.60 -10.84
N ALA A 279 -13.92 -5.68 -10.80
CA ALA A 279 -13.22 -6.97 -10.73
C ALA A 279 -13.53 -7.74 -9.42
N VAL A 280 -13.69 -7.05 -8.28
CA VAL A 280 -14.11 -7.69 -7.03
C VAL A 280 -15.42 -8.44 -7.20
N LEU A 281 -16.40 -7.85 -7.89
CA LEU A 281 -17.70 -8.49 -8.13
C LEU A 281 -17.61 -9.62 -9.16
N ASP A 282 -16.91 -9.36 -10.26
CA ASP A 282 -16.82 -10.30 -11.40
C ASP A 282 -16.05 -11.59 -11.03
N TYR A 283 -15.11 -11.52 -10.08
CA TYR A 283 -14.22 -12.64 -9.74
C TYR A 283 -14.47 -13.25 -8.35
N ALA A 284 -15.48 -12.77 -7.60
CA ALA A 284 -15.81 -13.26 -6.26
C ALA A 284 -16.12 -14.77 -6.22
N ASP A 285 -16.89 -15.27 -7.18
CA ASP A 285 -17.30 -16.69 -7.25
C ASP A 285 -16.12 -17.63 -7.56
N TYR A 286 -15.04 -17.09 -8.11
CA TYR A 286 -13.77 -17.82 -8.31
C TYR A 286 -12.87 -17.74 -7.08
N GLY A 287 -13.22 -16.97 -6.06
CA GLY A 287 -12.40 -16.80 -4.86
C GLY A 287 -11.08 -16.06 -5.10
N ILE A 288 -10.92 -15.37 -6.24
CA ILE A 288 -9.76 -14.52 -6.50
C ILE A 288 -9.95 -13.22 -5.75
N ARG A 289 -9.03 -12.90 -4.83
CA ARG A 289 -9.14 -11.71 -3.99
C ARG A 289 -8.52 -10.49 -4.68
N ILE A 290 -9.21 -9.36 -4.68
CA ILE A 290 -8.75 -8.17 -5.39
C ILE A 290 -8.89 -6.96 -4.47
N TYR A 291 -7.81 -6.22 -4.32
CA TYR A 291 -7.72 -5.07 -3.44
C TYR A 291 -7.25 -3.85 -4.21
N ALA A 292 -7.75 -2.67 -3.82
CA ALA A 292 -7.06 -1.41 -4.06
C ALA A 292 -6.50 -0.93 -2.72
N LEU A 293 -5.22 -0.59 -2.69
CA LEU A 293 -4.60 0.05 -1.54
C LEU A 293 -4.25 1.49 -1.91
N ASN A 294 -5.01 2.43 -1.37
CA ASN A 294 -4.75 3.85 -1.53
C ASN A 294 -3.71 4.30 -0.50
N VAL A 295 -2.57 4.78 -0.99
CA VAL A 295 -1.46 5.23 -0.15
C VAL A 295 -1.32 6.75 -0.12
N GLU A 296 -0.78 7.27 0.99
CA GLU A 296 -0.35 8.66 1.17
C GLU A 296 1.12 8.84 0.82
N HIS A 297 1.50 8.41 -0.38
CA HIS A 297 2.87 8.51 -0.86
C HIS A 297 2.90 9.09 -2.27
N TYR A 298 3.43 10.30 -2.42
CA TYR A 298 3.71 10.89 -3.71
C TYR A 298 4.88 11.87 -3.61
N GLU A 299 5.79 11.79 -4.56
CA GLU A 299 6.73 12.87 -4.84
C GLU A 299 6.22 13.62 -6.08
N SER A 300 5.66 14.81 -5.88
CA SER A 300 5.19 15.64 -6.99
C SER A 300 6.30 16.59 -7.43
N ILE A 301 6.73 16.46 -8.68
CA ILE A 301 7.69 17.41 -9.26
C ILE A 301 7.06 18.79 -9.42
N ILE A 302 5.75 18.87 -9.68
CA ILE A 302 4.97 20.12 -9.71
C ILE A 302 5.03 20.83 -8.36
N ALA A 303 4.89 20.09 -7.26
CA ALA A 303 5.06 20.65 -5.92
C ALA A 303 6.44 21.30 -5.74
N ARG A 304 7.50 20.63 -6.22
CA ARG A 304 8.88 21.13 -6.17
C ARG A 304 9.11 22.35 -7.07
N LEU A 305 8.53 22.35 -8.28
CA LEU A 305 8.70 23.42 -9.28
C LEU A 305 8.03 24.72 -8.87
N TYR A 306 6.83 24.64 -8.32
CA TYR A 306 6.08 25.81 -7.88
C TYR A 306 6.42 26.27 -6.46
N GLN A 307 7.40 25.61 -5.81
CA GLN A 307 7.85 25.93 -4.45
C GLN A 307 6.68 26.09 -3.47
N PHE A 308 5.67 25.22 -3.59
CA PHE A 308 4.55 25.25 -2.67
C PHE A 308 5.07 25.02 -1.24
N PRO A 309 4.51 25.71 -0.23
CA PRO A 309 4.93 25.50 1.15
C PRO A 309 4.71 24.04 1.55
N GLU A 310 5.61 23.48 2.36
CA GLU A 310 5.55 22.08 2.79
C GLU A 310 4.17 21.69 3.33
N THR A 311 3.46 22.60 3.99
CA THR A 311 2.10 22.38 4.49
C THR A 311 1.05 21.99 3.44
N VAL A 312 1.31 22.28 2.15
CA VAL A 312 0.47 21.94 1.00
C VAL A 312 0.97 20.67 0.30
N THR A 313 2.23 20.31 0.47
CA THR A 313 2.92 19.24 -0.30
C THR A 313 3.35 18.06 0.56
N SER A 314 3.37 18.20 1.89
CA SER A 314 3.80 17.18 2.83
C SER A 314 2.66 16.21 3.05
N SER A 315 2.90 14.95 2.69
CA SER A 315 2.12 13.85 3.25
C SER A 315 2.14 13.97 4.78
N ARG A 316 0.97 13.84 5.41
CA ARG A 316 0.89 13.74 6.89
C ARG A 316 1.22 12.33 7.36
N SER A 317 1.34 11.39 6.42
CA SER A 317 1.62 10.01 6.72
C SER A 317 3.03 9.82 7.24
N THR A 318 3.11 9.05 8.32
CA THR A 318 4.38 8.54 8.87
C THR A 318 4.81 7.23 8.19
N CYS A 319 4.01 6.71 7.25
CA CYS A 319 4.30 5.45 6.57
C CYS A 319 5.45 5.57 5.59
N SER A 320 6.42 4.69 5.76
CA SER A 320 7.46 4.44 4.79
C SER A 320 6.95 3.56 3.64
N THR A 321 7.72 3.48 2.55
CA THR A 321 7.48 2.52 1.47
C THR A 321 7.50 1.07 1.95
N VAL A 322 8.28 0.77 3.00
CA VAL A 322 8.35 -0.55 3.62
C VAL A 322 7.05 -0.88 4.34
N ASP A 323 6.47 0.08 5.07
CA ASP A 323 5.20 -0.13 5.78
C ASP A 323 4.07 -0.44 4.80
N TYR A 324 4.00 0.29 3.69
CA TYR A 324 3.04 -0.02 2.62
C TYR A 324 3.28 -1.40 2.00
N ALA A 325 4.54 -1.79 1.80
CA ALA A 325 4.86 -3.11 1.28
C ALA A 325 4.41 -4.23 2.24
N GLU A 326 4.55 -4.06 3.55
CA GLU A 326 4.04 -5.02 4.53
C GLU A 326 2.51 -5.15 4.48
N ILE A 327 1.79 -4.03 4.32
CA ILE A 327 0.34 -4.02 4.13
C ILE A 327 -0.05 -4.77 2.85
N VAL A 328 0.64 -4.51 1.74
CA VAL A 328 0.41 -5.21 0.46
C VAL A 328 0.58 -6.72 0.63
N LEU A 329 1.68 -7.15 1.27
CA LEU A 329 1.90 -8.58 1.52
C LEU A 329 0.86 -9.17 2.48
N HIS A 330 0.41 -8.44 3.49
CA HIS A 330 -0.68 -8.90 4.33
C HIS A 330 -1.95 -9.16 3.52
N LEU A 331 -2.38 -8.20 2.67
CA LEU A 331 -3.54 -8.33 1.80
C LEU A 331 -3.41 -9.51 0.83
N LEU A 332 -2.23 -9.78 0.29
CA LEU A 332 -1.99 -10.92 -0.59
C LEU A 332 -1.96 -12.26 0.13
N SER A 333 -1.52 -12.31 1.39
CA SER A 333 -1.36 -13.56 2.13
C SER A 333 -2.68 -14.26 2.47
N ASP A 334 -2.62 -15.56 2.76
CA ASP A 334 -3.77 -16.34 3.25
C ASP A 334 -4.30 -15.82 4.60
N ASN A 335 -3.52 -15.03 5.35
CA ASN A 335 -3.99 -14.40 6.58
C ASN A 335 -5.11 -13.37 6.32
N ALA A 336 -5.18 -12.81 5.11
CA ALA A 336 -6.22 -11.88 4.70
C ALA A 336 -7.47 -12.56 4.11
N THR A 337 -7.61 -13.89 4.19
CA THR A 337 -8.82 -14.59 3.70
C THR A 337 -10.10 -14.16 4.43
N SER A 338 -9.97 -13.60 5.64
CA SER A 338 -11.11 -13.02 6.38
C SER A 338 -11.38 -11.54 6.07
N LEU A 339 -10.53 -10.88 5.28
CA LEU A 339 -10.73 -9.51 4.84
C LEU A 339 -11.47 -9.49 3.48
N PRO A 340 -12.60 -8.78 3.38
CA PRO A 340 -13.33 -8.70 2.13
C PRO A 340 -12.48 -8.02 1.05
N SER A 341 -12.53 -8.55 -0.18
CA SER A 341 -11.95 -7.85 -1.33
C SER A 341 -12.61 -6.48 -1.50
N GLY A 342 -11.85 -5.47 -1.90
CA GLY A 342 -12.37 -4.10 -1.91
C GLY A 342 -11.32 -3.01 -1.98
N VAL A 343 -11.74 -1.79 -1.66
CA VAL A 343 -10.88 -0.61 -1.65
C VAL A 343 -10.54 -0.30 -0.21
N TYR A 344 -9.26 -0.11 0.04
CA TYR A 344 -8.73 0.24 1.34
C TYR A 344 -7.87 1.49 1.19
N ALA A 345 -7.78 2.28 2.25
CA ALA A 345 -6.74 3.27 2.42
C ALA A 345 -5.85 2.90 3.60
N ALA A 346 -4.62 3.35 3.56
CA ALA A 346 -3.74 3.33 4.72
C ALA A 346 -3.69 4.75 5.28
N ASP A 347 -4.13 4.92 6.54
CA ASP A 347 -4.13 6.22 7.21
C ASP A 347 -2.71 6.70 7.55
N GLU A 348 -2.61 7.86 8.19
CA GLU A 348 -1.35 8.48 8.59
C GLU A 348 -0.49 7.62 9.55
N ASN A 349 -1.08 6.60 10.17
CA ASN A 349 -0.47 5.64 11.08
C ASN A 349 -0.33 4.23 10.47
N CYS A 350 -0.47 4.10 9.16
CA CYS A 350 -0.37 2.83 8.41
C CYS A 350 -1.45 1.81 8.79
N THR A 351 -2.59 2.28 9.27
CA THR A 351 -3.73 1.42 9.57
C THR A 351 -4.63 1.31 8.35
N LEU A 352 -5.00 0.07 8.00
CA LEU A 352 -5.98 -0.20 6.96
C LEU A 352 -7.36 0.29 7.40
N ILE A 353 -7.92 1.18 6.58
CA ILE A 353 -9.30 1.68 6.70
C ILE A 353 -10.06 1.35 5.41
N LEU A 354 -11.35 1.05 5.55
CA LEU A 354 -12.28 0.73 4.44
C LEU A 354 -12.88 2.00 3.82
#